data_AF-A0A9X1B6T0-F1
#
_entry.id   AF-A0A9X1B6T0-F1
#
_cell.length_a   1.000
_cell.length_b   1.000
_cell.length_c   1.000
_cell.angle_alpha   90.00
_cell.angle_beta   90.00
_cell.angle_gamma   90.00
#
_symmetry.space_group_name_H-M   'P 1'
#
loop_
_entity.id
_entity.type
_entity.pdbx_description
1 polymer ?
#
loop_
_entity_poly.entity_id
_entity_poly.type
_entity_poly.pdbx_seq_one_letter_code
_entity_poly.pdbx_strand_id
1 'polypeptide(L)' 'MRIAAAVQWYAQGILSQGKAAELAELSRADFLDELFRRKIPACQVTPDELAEEIHGA' A
#
# COMPACT_ATOMS: atom_id res chain seq x y z
N MET A 1 13.17 5.98 -10.86
CA MET A 1 13.33 4.76 -10.04
C MET A 1 12.58 4.82 -8.70
N ARG A 2 12.52 5.99 -8.04
CA ARG A 2 11.96 6.18 -6.70
C ARG A 2 10.52 5.67 -6.50
N ILE A 3 9.62 5.96 -7.45
CA ILE A 3 8.21 5.46 -7.41
C ILE A 3 8.16 3.93 -7.42
N ALA A 4 8.90 3.27 -8.32
CA ALA A 4 8.90 1.82 -8.42
C ALA A 4 9.45 1.15 -7.15
N ALA A 5 10.49 1.72 -6.55
CA ALA A 5 11.05 1.23 -5.29
C ALA A 5 10.07 1.41 -4.12
N ALA A 6 9.44 2.58 -4.01
CA ALA A 6 8.43 2.85 -2.98
C ALA A 6 7.23 1.90 -3.10
N VAL A 7 6.74 1.65 -4.32
CA VAL A 7 5.68 0.66 -4.57
C VAL A 7 6.14 -0.75 -4.19
N GLN A 8 7.35 -1.15 -4.54
CA GLN A 8 7.86 -2.48 -4.21
C GLN A 8 7.98 -2.68 -2.69
N TRP A 9 8.54 -1.71 -1.96
CA TRP A 9 8.66 -1.78 -0.51
C TRP A 9 7.31 -1.72 0.19
N TYR A 10 6.36 -0.94 -0.33
CA TYR A 10 4.97 -1.01 0.12
C TYR A 10 4.40 -2.41 -0.10
N ALA A 11 4.47 -2.97 -1.31
CA ALA A 11 3.92 -4.29 -1.63
C ALA A 11 4.53 -5.43 -0.79
N GLN A 12 5.78 -5.27 -0.33
CA GLN A 12 6.46 -6.20 0.58
C GLN A 12 6.10 -6.00 2.07
N GLY A 13 5.29 -5.00 2.40
CA GLY A 13 4.90 -4.66 3.77
C GLY A 13 6.02 -3.96 4.57
N ILE A 14 7.10 -3.53 3.91
CA ILE A 14 8.25 -2.88 4.55
C ILE A 14 7.92 -1.43 4.91
N LEU A 15 7.13 -0.76 4.06
CA LEU A 15 6.68 0.61 4.28
C LEU A 15 5.16 0.66 4.38
N SER A 16 4.64 1.51 5.25
CA SER A 16 3.24 1.88 5.21
C SER A 16 2.90 2.64 3.93
N GLN A 17 1.64 2.63 3.50
CA GLN A 17 1.18 3.35 2.31
C GLN A 17 1.55 4.84 2.35
N GLY A 18 1.37 5.49 3.50
CA GLY A 18 1.71 6.90 3.68
C GLY A 18 3.21 7.16 3.57
N LYS A 19 4.05 6.28 4.14
CA LYS A 19 5.50 6.42 4.05
C LYS A 19 6.02 6.17 2.63
N ALA A 20 5.42 5.23 1.92
CA ALA A 20 5.72 4.97 0.52
C ALA A 20 5.30 6.14 -0.38
N ALA A 21 4.15 6.79 -0.12
CA ALA A 21 3.72 8.00 -0.83
C ALA A 21 4.69 9.16 -0.61
N GLU A 22 5.11 9.41 0.64
CA GLU A 22 6.13 10.41 0.98
C GLU A 22 7.45 10.12 0.26
N LEU A 23 7.92 8.87 0.33
CA LEU A 23 9.15 8.45 -0.34
C LEU A 23 9.06 8.52 -1.87
N ALA A 24 7.84 8.42 -2.43
CA ALA A 24 7.51 8.63 -3.83
C ALA A 24 7.23 10.11 -4.18
N GLU A 25 7.29 11.04 -3.20
CA GLU A 25 6.98 12.49 -3.35
C GLU A 25 5.67 12.67 -4.09
N LEU A 26 4.72 11.81 -3.77
CA LEU A 26 3.38 11.83 -4.29
C LEU A 26 2.43 12.22 -3.17
N SER A 27 1.31 12.85 -3.53
CA SER A 27 0.20 12.87 -2.60
C SER A 27 -0.26 11.43 -2.34
N ARG A 28 -1.01 11.22 -1.25
CA ARG A 28 -1.59 9.90 -0.97
C ARG A 28 -2.50 9.42 -2.10
N ALA A 29 -3.26 10.33 -2.72
CA ALA A 29 -4.14 10.02 -3.84
C ALA A 29 -3.34 9.58 -5.07
N ASP A 30 -2.30 10.32 -5.45
CA ASP A 30 -1.45 9.97 -6.61
C ASP A 30 -0.71 8.64 -6.40
N PHE A 31 -0.35 8.33 -5.14
CA PHE A 31 0.25 7.04 -4.82
C PHE A 31 -0.76 5.89 -4.99
N LEU A 32 -2.01 6.07 -4.58
CA LEU A 32 -3.08 5.09 -4.82
C LEU A 32 -3.31 4.86 -6.33
N ASP A 33 -3.27 5.93 -7.14
CA ASP A 33 -3.37 5.83 -8.60
C ASP A 33 -2.20 5.04 -9.20
N GLU A 34 -0.98 5.20 -8.66
CA GLU A 34 0.18 4.40 -9.07
C GLU A 34 0.00 2.91 -8.70
N LEU A 35 -0.49 2.61 -7.50
CA LEU A 35 -0.80 1.24 -7.09
C LEU A 35 -1.83 0.60 -8.03
N PHE A 36 -2.90 1.33 -8.36
CA PHE A 36 -3.93 0.89 -9.31
C PHE A 36 -3.34 0.61 -10.71
N ARG A 37 -2.54 1.53 -11.25
CA ARG A 37 -1.88 1.35 -12.56
C ARG A 37 -0.98 0.12 -12.59
N ARG A 38 -0.31 -0.18 -11.48
CA ARG A 38 0.59 -1.34 -11.34
C ARG A 38 -0.08 -2.63 -10.88
N LYS A 39 -1.39 -2.61 -10.64
CA LYS A 39 -2.17 -3.76 -10.13
C LYS A 39 -1.66 -4.26 -8.77
N ILE A 40 -1.22 -3.34 -7.92
CA ILE A 40 -0.86 -3.62 -6.53
C ILE A 40 -2.08 -3.33 -5.63
N PRO A 41 -2.47 -4.23 -4.72
CA PRO A 41 -3.54 -3.96 -3.76
C PRO A 41 -3.26 -2.70 -2.92
N ALA A 42 -4.27 -1.84 -2.76
CA ALA A 42 -4.17 -0.62 -1.94
C ALA A 42 -4.30 -0.89 -0.42
N CYS A 43 -4.75 -2.09 -0.06
CA CYS A 43 -4.82 -2.61 1.29
C CYS A 43 -4.10 -3.97 1.31
N GLN A 44 -3.25 -4.19 2.30
CA GLN A 44 -2.48 -5.43 2.47
C GLN A 44 -3.07 -6.28 3.60
N VAL A 45 -4.40 -6.40 3.61
CA VAL A 45 -5.13 -7.22 4.56
C VAL A 45 -5.69 -8.43 3.82
N THR A 46 -5.53 -9.61 4.39
CA THR A 46 -6.18 -10.81 3.89
C THR A 46 -7.65 -10.84 4.32
N PRO A 47 -8.52 -11.58 3.62
CA PRO A 47 -9.91 -11.74 4.05
C PRO A 47 -10.06 -12.28 5.48
N ASP A 48 -9.16 -13.18 5.90
CA ASP A 48 -9.19 -13.79 7.24
C ASP A 48 -8.79 -12.77 8.31
N GLU A 49 -7.71 -12.01 8.11
CA GLU A 49 -7.32 -10.90 9.01
C GLU A 49 -8.43 -9.86 9.11
N LEU A 50 -9.08 -9.52 7.99
CA LEU A 50 -10.20 -8.58 7.99
C LEU A 50 -11.41 -9.12 8.75
N ALA A 51 -11.70 -10.42 8.65
CA ALA A 51 -12.77 -11.06 9.41
C ALA A 51 -12.49 -11.04 10.91
N GLU A 52 -11.25 -11.29 11.33
CA GLU A 52 -10.82 -11.18 12.72
C GLU A 52 -10.96 -9.73 13.25
N GLU A 53 -10.54 -8.74 12.46
CA GLU A 53 -10.68 -7.31 12.83
C GLU A 53 -12.15 -6.87 13.02
N ILE A 54 -13.06 -7.36 12.17
CA ILE A 54 -14.49 -7.00 12.22
C ILE A 54 -15.23 -7.69 13.36
N HIS A 55 -14.95 -8.99 13.57
CA HIS A 55 -15.69 -9.80 14.52
C HIS A 55 -15.09 -9.79 15.93
N GLY A 56 -13.83 -9.34 16.07
CA GLY A 56 -13.08 -9.33 17.32
C GLY A 56 -12.67 -10.74 17.73
N ALA A 57 -11.39 -10.91 18.10
CA ALA A 57 -10.94 -12.10 18.81
C ALA A 57 -11.56 -12.19 20.23
#